data_AF-B6U5A5-F1
#
_entry.id   AF-B6U5A5-F1
#
_cell.length_a   1.000
_cell.length_b   1.000
_cell.length_c   1.000
_cell.angle_alpha   90.00
_cell.angle_beta   90.00
_cell.angle_gamma   90.00
#
_symmetry.space_group_name_H-M   'P 1'
#
loop_
_entity.id
_entity.type
_entity.pdbx_description
1 polymer ?
#
loop_
_entity_poly.entity_id
_entity_poly.type
_entity_poly.pdbx_seq_one_letter_code
_entity_poly.pdbx_strand_id
1 'polypeptide(L)'
;MIKSDNRICADCGAPDPKWVSANIGVFLCLKCGDVHRALGPDISKVDDYSMVSFIPLDLRKESSIQYVLSSIDTCIQYGEDADVKVRDFEEDED
;
A
#
# COMPACT_ATOMS: atom_id res chain seq x y z
N MET A 1 -0.73 6.67 10.67
CA MET A 1 -1.50 6.35 11.90
C MET A 1 -1.27 4.89 12.28
N ILE A 2 -0.44 4.60 13.29
CA ILE A 2 -0.45 3.28 13.94
C ILE A 2 -1.34 3.44 15.17
N LYS A 3 -2.62 3.03 15.06
CA LYS A 3 -3.51 2.93 16.23
C LYS A 3 -3.13 1.66 17.02
N SER A 4 -3.43 1.64 18.31
CA SER A 4 -3.20 0.48 19.19
C SER A 4 -3.75 -0.83 18.63
N ASP A 5 -4.84 -0.73 17.88
CA ASP A 5 -5.63 -1.84 17.36
C ASP A 5 -5.01 -2.44 16.09
N ASN A 6 -4.10 -1.72 15.44
CA ASN A 6 -3.33 -2.22 14.29
C ASN A 6 -2.17 -3.14 14.72
N ARG A 7 -2.09 -3.47 16.02
CA ARG A 7 -1.07 -4.36 16.60
C ARG A 7 -1.54 -5.81 16.71
N ILE A 8 -2.73 -6.12 16.20
CA ILE A 8 -3.26 -7.48 16.12
C ILE A 8 -3.71 -7.78 14.69
N CYS A 9 -3.58 -9.04 14.30
CA CYS A 9 -4.09 -9.55 13.04
C CYS A 9 -5.61 -9.43 13.01
N ALA A 10 -6.17 -8.86 11.95
CA ALA A 10 -7.60 -8.68 11.77
C ALA A 10 -8.39 -10.01 11.76
N ASP A 11 -7.78 -11.09 11.26
CA ASP A 11 -8.48 -12.36 11.07
C ASP A 11 -8.41 -13.29 12.27
N CYS A 12 -7.26 -13.34 12.95
CA CYS A 12 -6.99 -14.35 13.99
C CYS A 12 -6.54 -13.77 15.34
N GLY A 13 -6.38 -12.44 15.44
CA GLY A 13 -5.96 -11.78 16.68
C GLY A 13 -4.50 -11.99 17.08
N ALA A 14 -3.70 -12.69 16.26
CA ALA A 14 -2.26 -12.85 16.52
C ALA A 14 -1.56 -11.48 16.64
N PRO A 15 -0.63 -11.30 17.59
CA PRO A 15 0.02 -10.01 17.81
C PRO A 15 1.02 -9.66 16.69
N ASP A 16 1.39 -8.38 16.63
CA ASP A 16 2.43 -7.81 15.79
C ASP A 16 2.34 -8.19 14.30
N PRO A 17 1.19 -7.90 13.64
CA PRO A 17 1.06 -8.13 12.21
C PRO A 17 2.12 -7.34 11.42
N LYS A 18 2.69 -7.97 10.40
CA LYS A 18 3.72 -7.39 9.52
C LYS A 18 3.23 -7.14 8.10
N TRP A 19 2.07 -7.67 7.76
CA TRP A 19 1.49 -7.55 6.45
C TRP A 19 0.24 -6.68 6.50
N VAL A 20 -0.11 -6.10 5.36
CA VAL A 20 -1.31 -5.32 5.21
C VAL A 20 -1.98 -5.68 3.90
N SER A 21 -3.31 -5.81 3.91
CA SER A 21 -4.08 -5.75 2.67
C SER A 21 -4.41 -4.29 2.40
N ALA A 22 -3.74 -3.67 1.44
CA ALA A 22 -3.78 -2.22 1.23
C ALA A 22 -5.15 -1.75 0.69
N ASN A 23 -5.79 -2.54 -0.17
CA ASN A 23 -7.10 -2.22 -0.73
C ASN A 23 -8.25 -2.46 0.28
N ILE A 24 -8.11 -3.44 1.18
CA ILE A 24 -9.11 -3.72 2.22
C ILE A 24 -8.88 -2.83 3.46
N GLY A 25 -7.63 -2.47 3.75
CA GLY A 25 -7.26 -1.63 4.89
C GLY A 25 -7.11 -2.40 6.21
N VAL A 26 -6.65 -3.66 6.16
CA VAL A 26 -6.47 -4.53 7.37
C VAL A 26 -5.04 -5.02 7.53
N PHE A 27 -4.60 -5.16 8.79
CA PHE A 27 -3.28 -5.68 9.15
C PHE A 27 -3.35 -7.18 9.42
N LEU A 28 -2.39 -7.94 8.89
CA LEU A 28 -2.39 -9.40 8.86
C LEU A 28 -1.08 -9.96 9.42
N CYS A 29 -1.18 -11.07 10.16
CA CYS A 29 -0.02 -11.90 10.47
C CYS A 29 0.44 -12.65 9.20
N LEU A 30 1.61 -13.29 9.25
CA LEU A 30 2.16 -14.02 8.10
C LEU A 30 1.17 -15.05 7.52
N LYS A 31 0.58 -15.88 8.37
CA LYS A 31 -0.33 -16.97 7.95
C LYS A 31 -1.58 -16.43 7.24
N CYS A 32 -2.22 -15.41 7.80
CA CYS A 32 -3.40 -14.80 7.18
C CYS A 32 -3.03 -14.00 5.92
N GLY A 33 -1.86 -13.36 5.91
CA GLY A 33 -1.31 -12.73 4.70
C GLY A 33 -1.16 -13.74 3.55
N ASP A 34 -0.67 -14.94 3.81
CA ASP A 34 -0.54 -15.99 2.78
C ASP A 34 -1.89 -16.48 2.26
N VAL A 35 -2.89 -16.61 3.15
CA VAL A 35 -4.28 -16.91 2.74
C VAL A 35 -4.81 -15.80 1.83
N HIS A 36 -4.61 -14.54 2.20
CA HIS A 36 -5.02 -13.39 1.40
C HIS A 36 -4.31 -13.32 0.04
N ARG A 37 -3.02 -13.67 -0.03
CA ARG A 37 -2.28 -13.76 -1.31
C ARG A 37 -2.88 -14.80 -2.24
N ALA A 38 -3.33 -15.93 -1.71
CA ALA A 38 -3.95 -16.99 -2.51
C ALA A 38 -5.30 -16.57 -3.13
N LEU A 39 -5.97 -15.55 -2.58
CA LEU A 39 -7.20 -14.99 -3.17
C LEU A 39 -6.93 -14.18 -4.45
N GLY A 40 -5.69 -13.75 -4.68
CA GLY A 40 -5.31 -12.91 -5.80
C GLY A 40 -5.44 -11.41 -5.52
N PRO A 41 -4.68 -10.57 -6.26
CA PRO A 41 -4.54 -9.14 -5.99
C PRO A 41 -5.81 -8.32 -6.24
N ASP A 42 -6.72 -8.80 -7.09
CA ASP A 42 -8.01 -8.16 -7.35
C ASP A 42 -8.91 -8.19 -6.11
N ILE A 43 -8.74 -9.20 -5.25
CA ILE A 43 -9.48 -9.36 -4.01
C ILE A 43 -8.69 -8.74 -2.85
N SER A 44 -7.42 -9.13 -2.68
CA SER A 44 -6.59 -8.66 -1.57
C SER A 44 -5.17 -8.37 -2.03
N LYS A 45 -4.83 -7.08 -2.08
CA LYS A 45 -3.49 -6.60 -2.39
C LYS A 45 -2.63 -6.56 -1.13
N VAL A 46 -1.92 -7.67 -0.88
CA VAL A 46 -1.07 -7.83 0.31
C VAL A 46 0.32 -7.24 0.08
N ASP A 47 0.78 -6.38 0.99
CA ASP A 47 2.11 -5.78 0.98
C ASP A 47 2.71 -5.69 2.40
N ASP A 48 4.00 -5.38 2.52
CA ASP A 48 4.62 -5.09 3.81
C ASP A 48 4.05 -3.78 4.36
N TYR A 49 3.62 -3.79 5.63
CA TYR A 49 2.97 -2.62 6.21
C TYR A 49 3.87 -1.39 6.27
N SER A 50 5.20 -1.57 6.31
CA SER A 50 6.16 -0.46 6.33
C SER A 50 6.25 0.29 5.00
N MET A 51 5.80 -0.33 3.91
CA MET A 51 5.77 0.27 2.57
C MET A 51 4.43 0.97 2.26
N VAL A 52 3.44 0.85 3.16
CA VAL A 52 2.09 1.40 2.93
C VAL A 52 1.79 2.53 3.92
N SER A 53 1.39 3.68 3.39
CA SER A 53 0.96 4.82 4.18
C SER A 53 -0.55 5.04 4.08
N PHE A 54 -1.26 4.91 5.20
CA PHE A 54 -2.68 5.27 5.30
C PHE A 54 -2.82 6.72 5.76
N ILE A 55 -3.46 7.53 4.91
CA ILE A 55 -3.73 8.93 5.16
C ILE A 55 -5.17 9.08 5.68
N PRO A 56 -5.40 9.70 6.85
CA PRO A 56 -6.75 9.98 7.32
C PRO A 56 -7.44 11.02 6.44
N LEU A 57 -8.69 10.74 6.09
CA LEU A 57 -9.57 11.67 5.39
C LEU A 57 -10.80 12.00 6.26
N ASP A 58 -11.02 13.29 6.52
CA ASP A 58 -12.22 13.84 7.13
C ASP A 58 -12.89 14.82 6.16
N LEU A 59 -13.99 14.38 5.54
CA LEU A 59 -14.72 15.16 4.53
C LEU A 59 -15.35 16.45 5.09
N ARG A 60 -15.43 16.61 6.41
CA ARG A 60 -15.97 17.81 7.06
C ARG A 60 -14.90 18.88 7.30
N LYS A 61 -13.63 18.56 7.06
CA LYS A 61 -12.49 19.46 7.27
C LYS A 61 -11.77 19.68 5.96
N GLU A 62 -11.89 20.89 5.43
CA GLU A 62 -11.22 21.29 4.19
C GLU A 62 -9.70 21.05 4.25
N SER A 63 -9.07 21.34 5.40
CA SER A 63 -7.65 21.06 5.61
C SER A 63 -7.28 19.57 5.50
N SER A 64 -8.17 18.64 5.85
CA SER A 64 -7.93 17.21 5.69
C SER A 64 -7.98 16.80 4.21
N ILE A 65 -8.91 17.37 3.45
CA ILE A 65 -9.02 17.14 2.00
C ILE A 65 -7.76 17.67 1.31
N GLN A 66 -7.35 18.90 1.64
CA GLN A 66 -6.13 19.49 1.09
C GLN A 66 -4.87 18.68 1.41
N TYR A 67 -4.78 18.13 2.63
CA TYR A 67 -3.66 17.26 2.99
C TYR A 67 -3.60 15.98 2.14
N VAL A 68 -4.76 15.35 1.89
CA VAL A 68 -4.83 14.17 1.01
C VAL A 68 -4.43 14.52 -0.42
N LEU A 69 -4.95 15.62 -0.97
CA LEU A 69 -4.60 16.08 -2.33
C LEU A 69 -3.11 16.36 -2.45
N SER A 70 -2.52 17.09 -1.50
CA SER A 70 -1.09 17.36 -1.48
C SER A 70 -0.25 16.08 -1.38
N SER A 71 -0.71 15.08 -0.64
CA SER A 71 -0.03 13.79 -0.56
C SER A 71 -0.08 13.03 -1.89
N ILE A 72 -1.20 13.09 -2.61
CA ILE A 72 -1.34 12.52 -3.94
C ILE A 72 -0.38 13.20 -4.92
N ASP A 73 -0.37 14.54 -4.95
CA ASP A 73 0.51 15.31 -5.83
C ASP A 73 1.98 14.98 -5.57
N THR A 74 2.38 14.91 -4.30
CA THR A 74 3.73 14.52 -3.90
C THR A 74 4.09 13.13 -4.42
N CYS A 75 3.20 12.14 -4.29
CA CYS A 75 3.44 10.79 -4.79
C CYS A 75 3.54 10.71 -6.31
N ILE A 76 2.77 11.52 -7.04
CA ILE A 76 2.80 11.56 -8.51
C ILE A 76 4.09 12.23 -9.01
N GLN A 77 4.49 13.35 -8.40
CA GLN A 77 5.68 14.12 -8.80
C GLN A 77 6.97 13.31 -8.68
N TYR A 78 7.13 12.48 -7.64
CA TYR A 78 8.28 11.56 -7.54
C TYR A 78 8.40 10.56 -8.70
N GLY A 79 7.30 10.28 -9.42
CA GLY A 79 7.31 9.43 -10.60
C GLY A 79 7.75 10.13 -11.89
N GLU A 80 7.70 11.46 -11.94
CA GLU A 80 8.05 12.26 -13.13
C GLU A 80 9.57 12.50 -13.25
N ASP A 81 10.31 12.51 -12.13
CA ASP A 81 11.78 12.62 -12.11
C ASP A 81 12.49 11.31 -12.47
N ALA A 82 11.74 10.21 -12.66
CA ALA A 82 12.31 8.94 -13.10
C ALA A 82 12.47 8.93 -14.63
N ASP A 83 13.71 8.79 -15.11
CA ASP A 83 13.97 8.60 -16.54
C ASP A 83 13.12 7.45 -17.10
N VAL A 84 12.37 7.72 -18.17
CA VAL A 84 11.59 6.70 -18.89
C VAL A 84 12.58 5.65 -19.39
N LYS A 85 12.53 4.45 -18.81
CA LYS A 85 13.34 3.31 -19.28
C LYS A 85 12.84 2.89 -20.66
N VAL A 86 13.47 3.41 -21.71
CA VAL A 86 13.33 2.88 -23.06
C VAL A 86 14.01 1.51 -23.06
N ARG A 87 13.31 0.50 -23.56
CA ARG A 87 13.90 -0.83 -23.74
C ARG A 87 14.91 -0.70 -24.87
N ASP A 88 16.19 -0.85 -24.55
CA ASP A 88 17.21 -1.01 -25.59
C ASP A 88 16.86 -2.28 -26.36
N PHE A 89 16.46 -2.12 -27.63
CA PHE A 89 16.36 -3.23 -28.55
C PHE A 89 17.81 -3.54 -28.96
N GLU A 90 18.40 -4.57 -28.37
CA GLU A 90 19.60 -5.18 -28.96
C GLU A 90 19.18 -5.69 -30.35
N GLU A 91 19.69 -5.06 -31.40
CA GLU A 91 19.55 -5.57 -32.76
C GLU A 91 20.31 -6.90 -32.82
N ASP A 92 19.60 -7.99 -33.07
CA ASP A 92 20.22 -9.27 -33.39
C ASP A 92 21.06 -9.07 -34.68
N GLU A 93 22.39 -9.01 -34.55
CA GLU A 93 23.30 -9.06 -35.71
C GLU A 93 23.21 -10.45 -36.36
N ASP A 94 23.01 -10.44 -37.69
CA ASP A 94 22.75 -11.59 -38.60
C ASP A 94 23.63 -12.86 -38.41
#